data_AF-A0AAT9QLU3-F1
#
_entry.id   AF-A0AAT9QLU3-F1
#
_cell.length_a   1.000
_cell.length_b   1.000
_cell.length_c   1.000
_cell.angle_alpha   90.00
_cell.angle_beta   90.00
_cell.angle_gamma   90.00
#
_symmetry.space_group_name_H-M   'P 1'
#
loop_
_entity.id
_entity.type
_entity.pdbx_description
1 polymer ?
#
loop_
_entity_poly.entity_id
_entity_poly.type
_entity_poly.pdbx_seq_one_letter_code
_entity_poly.pdbx_strand_id
1 'polypeptide(L)' 'MSSMRQVGADVEIRLVLLADQATGGVITGPFGGVSTMDLAGGELASEHADGEFKFELAPWEIRTLRLTPTR' A
#
# COMPACT_ATOMS: atom_id res chain seq x y z
N MET A 1 5.82 7.51 4.17
CA MET A 1 5.84 7.08 2.75
C MET A 1 7.21 7.40 2.17
N SER A 2 7.83 6.47 1.44
CA SER A 2 9.18 6.63 0.87
C SER A 2 9.18 6.85 -0.64
N SER A 3 8.21 6.29 -1.37
CA SER A 3 8.02 6.54 -2.80
C SER A 3 6.57 6.36 -3.24
N MET A 4 6.24 6.96 -4.38
CA MET A 4 4.96 6.82 -5.09
C MET A 4 5.25 6.92 -6.60
N ARG A 5 4.63 6.05 -7.40
CA ARG A 5 4.75 6.08 -8.86
C ARG A 5 3.51 5.49 -9.55
N GLN A 6 3.28 5.92 -10.78
CA GLN A 6 2.27 5.33 -11.67
C GLN A 6 2.73 3.96 -12.20
N VAL A 7 1.82 2.99 -12.27
CA VAL A 7 2.03 1.68 -12.92
C VAL A 7 0.79 1.34 -13.75
N GLY A 8 0.82 1.68 -15.05
CA GLY A 8 -0.37 1.59 -15.88
C GLY A 8 -1.46 2.54 -15.38
N ALA A 9 -2.65 2.02 -15.08
CA ALA A 9 -3.73 2.78 -14.46
C ALA A 9 -3.57 2.91 -12.93
N ASP A 10 -2.74 2.06 -12.31
CA ASP A 10 -2.62 1.98 -10.87
C ASP A 10 -1.55 2.93 -10.32
N VAL A 11 -1.56 3.10 -9.00
CA VAL A 11 -0.51 3.80 -8.26
C VAL A 11 0.18 2.82 -7.33
N GLU A 12 1.50 2.65 -7.48
CA GLU A 12 2.30 1.94 -6.50
C GLU A 12 2.88 2.91 -5.48
N ILE A 13 2.76 2.57 -4.21
CA ILE A 13 3.35 3.31 -3.09
C ILE A 13 4.25 2.37 -2.27
N ARG A 14 5.34 2.93 -1.75
CA ARG A 14 6.21 2.24 -0.79
C ARG A 14 6.19 2.92 0.56
N LEU A 15 5.81 2.15 1.57
CA LEU A 15 5.77 2.57 2.96
C LEU A 15 6.97 1.99 3.70
N VAL A 16 7.49 2.77 4.63
CA VAL A 16 8.57 2.35 5.55
C VAL A 16 8.17 2.84 6.93
N LEU A 17 8.21 1.95 7.91
CA LEU A 17 8.13 2.34 9.31
C LEU A 17 9.56 2.51 9.86
N LEU A 18 9.90 3.70 10.34
CA LEU A 18 11.21 3.98 10.96
C LEU A 18 11.06 4.00 12.49
N ALA A 19 10.56 2.91 13.05
CA ALA A 19 10.29 2.78 14.48
C ALA A 19 10.41 1.31 14.93
N ASP A 20 10.72 1.13 16.22
CA ASP A 20 10.85 -0.18 16.87
C ASP A 20 9.50 -0.77 17.37
N GLN A 21 8.40 -0.06 17.17
CA GLN A 21 7.06 -0.47 17.58
C GLN A 21 6.14 -0.53 16.37
N ALA A 22 5.24 -1.51 16.35
CA ALA A 22 4.23 -1.62 15.31
C ALA A 22 3.35 -0.36 15.27
N THR A 23 3.00 0.08 14.06
CA THR A 23 2.26 1.33 13.86
C THR A 23 1.14 1.14 12.84
N GLY A 24 -0.07 1.55 13.21
CA GLY A 24 -1.21 1.62 12.32
C GLY A 24 -1.13 2.81 11.36
N GLY A 25 -1.60 2.62 10.14
CA GLY A 25 -1.71 3.65 9.12
C GLY A 25 -3.03 3.56 8.37
N VAL A 26 -3.43 4.67 7.77
CA VAL A 26 -4.61 4.76 6.91
C VAL A 26 -4.20 5.45 5.61
N ILE A 27 -4.55 4.86 4.48
CA ILE A 27 -4.49 5.49 3.16
C ILE A 27 -5.91 5.82 2.73
N THR A 28 -6.15 7.04 2.28
CA THR A 28 -7.44 7.48 1.75
C THR A 28 -7.27 8.09 0.36
N GLY A 29 -8.27 7.95 -0.50
CA GLY A 29 -8.22 8.46 -1.87
C GLY A 29 -9.22 7.80 -2.82
N PRO A 30 -9.21 8.17 -4.11
CA PRO A 30 -10.12 7.62 -5.13
C PRO A 30 -9.62 6.27 -5.66
N PHE A 31 -9.61 5.23 -4.83
CA PHE A 31 -9.22 3.87 -5.21
C PHE A 31 -10.26 2.84 -4.72
N GLY A 32 -10.44 1.78 -5.51
CA GLY A 32 -11.39 0.69 -5.28
C GLY A 32 -10.73 -0.63 -4.85
N GLY A 33 -9.40 -0.71 -4.90
CA GLY A 33 -8.66 -1.92 -4.57
C GLY A 33 -7.25 -1.63 -4.10
N VAL A 34 -6.74 -2.51 -3.24
CA VAL A 34 -5.38 -2.46 -2.71
C VAL A 34 -4.76 -3.84 -2.83
N SER A 35 -3.55 -3.91 -3.39
CA SER A 35 -2.76 -5.13 -3.45
C SER A 35 -1.43 -4.94 -2.76
N THR A 36 -1.04 -5.88 -1.91
CA THR A 36 0.31 -5.93 -1.34
C THR A 36 1.23 -6.63 -2.33
N MET A 37 2.34 -5.98 -2.66
CA MET A 37 3.31 -6.46 -3.64
C MET A 37 4.60 -6.90 -2.95
N ASP A 38 5.25 -7.93 -3.49
CA ASP A 38 6.61 -8.29 -3.15
C ASP A 38 7.64 -7.31 -3.78
N LEU A 39 8.93 -7.52 -3.48
CA LEU A 39 10.00 -6.67 -3.99
C LEU A 39 10.29 -6.84 -5.49
N ALA A 40 9.88 -7.96 -6.10
CA ALA A 40 9.99 -8.23 -7.52
C ALA A 40 8.76 -7.71 -8.32
N GLY A 41 7.73 -7.21 -7.63
CA GLY A 41 6.49 -6.72 -8.21
C GLY A 41 5.41 -7.80 -8.40
N GLY A 42 5.58 -8.98 -7.81
CA GLY A 42 4.55 -10.02 -7.70
C GLY A 42 3.51 -9.66 -6.63
N GLU A 43 2.26 -10.05 -6.85
CA GLU A 43 1.18 -9.84 -5.89
C GLU A 43 1.23 -10.90 -4.78
N LEU A 44 1.17 -10.46 -3.51
CA LEU A 44 1.11 -11.33 -2.34
C LEU A 44 -0.31 -11.47 -1.78
N ALA A 45 -1.07 -10.37 -1.80
CA ALA A 45 -2.44 -10.31 -1.32
C ALA A 45 -3.17 -9.16 -2.02
N SER A 46 -4.49 -9.27 -2.15
CA SER A 46 -5.33 -8.23 -2.73
C SER A 46 -6.66 -8.17 -1.99
N GLU A 47 -7.17 -6.96 -1.82
CA GLU A 47 -8.44 -6.69 -1.15
C GLU A 47 -9.16 -5.50 -1.78
N HIS A 48 -10.49 -5.53 -1.65
CA HIS A 48 -11.33 -4.43 -2.04
C HIS A 48 -11.27 -3.31 -0.99
N ALA A 49 -11.29 -2.05 -1.43
CA ALA A 49 -11.28 -0.89 -0.57
C ALA A 49 -12.21 0.20 -1.11
N ASP A 50 -13.00 0.82 -0.24
CA ASP A 50 -13.94 1.90 -0.61
C ASP A 50 -13.30 3.28 -0.39
N GLY A 51 -12.14 3.50 -1.01
CA GLY A 51 -11.37 4.74 -0.88
C GLY A 51 -10.68 4.94 0.47
N GLU A 52 -10.71 3.95 1.34
CA GLU A 52 -9.97 3.90 2.61
C GLU A 52 -9.37 2.51 2.81
N PHE A 53 -8.09 2.46 3.20
CA PHE A 53 -7.40 1.22 3.54
C PHE A 53 -6.62 1.39 4.84
N LYS A 54 -6.96 0.57 5.85
CA LYS A 54 -6.28 0.53 7.16
C LYS A 54 -5.32 -0.63 7.20
N PHE A 55 -4.13 -0.40 7.72
CA PHE A 55 -3.10 -1.42 7.83
C PHE A 55 -2.23 -1.19 9.06
N GLU A 56 -1.52 -2.23 9.47
CA GLU A 56 -0.47 -2.15 10.48
C GLU A 56 0.87 -2.50 9.83
N LEU A 57 1.91 -1.74 10.16
CA LEU A 57 3.30 -2.03 9.80
C LEU A 57 4.04 -2.54 11.03
N ALA A 58 4.77 -3.63 10.86
CA ALA A 58 5.70 -4.14 11.86
C ALA A 58 6.93 -3.21 11.99
N PRO A 59 7.69 -3.30 13.10
CA PRO A 59 8.93 -2.54 13.27
C PRO A 59 9.86 -2.67 12.07
N TRP A 60 10.34 -1.53 11.55
CA TRP A 60 11.23 -1.46 10.39
C TRP A 60 10.69 -2.06 9.08
N GLU A 61 9.39 -2.34 8.99
CA GLU A 61 8.80 -2.95 7.81
C GLU A 61 8.85 -2.02 6.59
N ILE A 62 9.17 -2.61 5.43
CA ILE A 62 8.99 -2.01 4.10
C ILE A 62 7.82 -2.73 3.43
N ARG A 63 6.75 -2.01 3.13
CA ARG A 63 5.58 -2.56 2.42
C ARG A 63 5.34 -1.81 1.11
N THR A 64 5.15 -2.57 0.04
CA THR A 64 4.74 -2.01 -1.26
C THR A 64 3.27 -2.31 -1.47
N LEU A 65 2.48 -1.27 -1.73
CA LEU A 65 1.06 -1.39 -2.03
C LEU A 65 0.79 -0.86 -3.44
N ARG A 66 -0.12 -1.50 -4.16
CA ARG A 66 -0.66 -1.01 -5.44
C ARG A 66 -2.14 -0.66 -5.24
N LEU A 67 -2.49 0.58 -5.55
CA LEU A 67 -3.82 1.14 -5.43
C LEU A 67 -4.48 1.17 -6.81
N THR A 68 -5.61 0.50 -6.96
CA THR A 68 -6.39 0.48 -8.21
C THR A 68 -7.47 1.57 -8.14
N PRO A 69 -7.51 2.54 -9.07
CA PRO A 69 -8.51 3.61 -9.06
C PRO A 69 -9.95 3.09 -9.10
N THR A 70 -10.86 3.81 -8.47
CA THR A 70 -12.30 3.65 -8.75
C THR A 70 -12.57 4.08 -10.19
N ARG A 71 -13.26 3.23 -10.96
CA ARG A 71 -13.70 3.55 -12.33
C ARG A 71 -14.85 4.55 -12.33
#